data_AF-A0A9K3GHH7-F1
#
_entry.id   AF-A0A9K3GHH7-F1
#
_cell.length_a   1.000
_cell.length_b   1.000
_cell.length_c   1.000
_cell.angle_alpha   90.00
_cell.angle_beta   90.00
_cell.angle_gamma   90.00
#
_symmetry.space_group_name_H-M   'P 1'
#
loop_
_entity.id
_entity.type
_entity.pdbx_description
1 polymer ?
#
loop_
_entity_poly.entity_id
_entity_poly.type
_entity_poly.pdbx_seq_one_letter_code
_entity_poly.pdbx_strand_id
1 'polypeptide(L)'
;MEKQREQQRQAMHQHPHAHMVMGQQMGQMGQMAQMGQMPGHVSGVSGVPPPPGGVEMSYPPDAPDMGDPGMRESHLRQREEQCARVEAQCQMREQSLRMRENEIGQKERALEQTTHQRETNLRQREILLRDREIGIRDREHAIHRAEQRARGATLDMDHTQVGVQGMSPTGMDHMGGQVQSHVSIPDGSAMDGHPHQPHQPHQPHPHPHPGMEGHPGMDPHPGMDGMDMSVPVSQPPPLAQPPSKRPALPI
;
A
#
# COMPACT_ATOMS: atom_id res chain seq x y z
N MET A 1 -16.22 11.21 8.68
CA MET A 1 -15.22 10.76 7.68
C MET A 1 -15.21 9.25 7.47
N GLU A 2 -15.13 8.43 8.51
CA GLU A 2 -15.04 6.97 8.37
C GLU A 2 -16.24 6.35 7.64
N LYS A 3 -17.46 6.79 7.96
CA LYS A 3 -18.70 6.39 7.28
C LYS A 3 -18.70 6.74 5.77
N GLN A 4 -18.03 7.83 5.38
CA GLN A 4 -17.89 8.25 3.98
C GLN A 4 -16.88 7.37 3.23
N ARG A 5 -15.81 6.96 3.91
CA ARG A 5 -14.85 5.97 3.40
C ARG A 5 -15.48 4.59 3.23
N GLU A 6 -16.32 4.16 4.17
CA GLU A 6 -17.08 2.91 4.09
C GLU A 6 -18.03 2.90 2.88
N GLN A 7 -18.77 4.01 2.68
CA GLN A 7 -19.71 4.15 1.58
C GLN A 7 -19.00 4.18 0.22
N GLN A 8 -17.80 4.78 0.14
CA GLN A 8 -16.96 4.76 -1.05
C GLN A 8 -16.42 3.36 -1.37
N ARG A 9 -16.07 2.56 -0.33
CA ARG A 9 -15.65 1.16 -0.50
C ARG A 9 -16.80 0.27 -0.99
N GLN A 10 -18.01 0.48 -0.48
CA GLN A 10 -19.20 -0.26 -0.91
C GLN A 10 -19.60 0.08 -2.36
N ALA A 11 -19.45 1.34 -2.78
CA ALA A 11 -19.70 1.74 -4.17
C ALA A 11 -18.71 1.09 -5.16
N MET A 12 -17.44 0.94 -4.79
CA MET A 12 -16.41 0.30 -5.62
C MET A 12 -16.64 -1.21 -5.84
N HIS A 13 -17.24 -1.90 -4.87
CA HIS A 13 -17.48 -3.35 -4.97
C HIS A 13 -18.71 -3.72 -5.82
N GLN A 14 -19.64 -2.79 -6.05
CA GLN A 14 -20.88 -3.08 -6.78
C GLN A 14 -20.72 -3.07 -8.31
N HIS A 15 -19.65 -2.46 -8.86
CA HIS A 15 -19.44 -2.38 -10.31
C HIS A 15 -17.99 -2.69 -10.76
N PRO A 16 -17.49 -3.92 -10.54
CA PRO A 16 -16.12 -4.30 -10.93
C PRO A 16 -15.88 -4.34 -12.45
N HIS A 17 -16.92 -4.28 -13.28
CA HIS A 17 -16.80 -4.36 -14.75
C HIS A 17 -16.81 -3.00 -15.47
N ALA A 18 -17.28 -1.91 -14.85
CA ALA A 18 -17.28 -0.60 -15.50
C ALA A 18 -15.88 0.04 -15.57
N HIS A 19 -15.00 -0.26 -14.60
CA HIS A 19 -13.65 0.32 -14.56
C HIS A 19 -12.64 -0.32 -15.51
N MET A 20 -12.80 -1.61 -15.85
CA MET A 20 -11.90 -2.26 -16.81
C MET A 20 -12.07 -1.73 -18.24
N VAL A 21 -13.28 -1.38 -18.64
CA VAL A 21 -13.55 -0.87 -20.00
C VAL A 21 -12.99 0.56 -20.17
N MET A 22 -13.07 1.40 -19.14
CA MET A 22 -12.50 2.76 -19.18
C MET A 22 -10.96 2.77 -19.12
N GLY A 23 -10.35 1.86 -18.35
CA GLY A 23 -8.88 1.73 -18.28
C GLY A 23 -8.25 1.28 -19.60
N GLN A 24 -8.93 0.39 -20.34
CA GLN A 24 -8.44 -0.10 -21.63
C GLN A 24 -8.54 0.97 -22.74
N GLN A 25 -9.57 1.83 -22.69
CA GLN A 25 -9.74 2.91 -23.66
C GLN A 25 -8.76 4.08 -23.43
N MET A 26 -8.43 4.41 -22.17
CA MET A 26 -7.36 5.39 -21.88
C MET A 26 -5.96 4.87 -22.23
N GLY A 27 -5.72 3.56 -22.09
CA GLY A 27 -4.45 2.93 -22.50
C GLY A 27 -4.16 3.06 -24.00
N GLN A 28 -5.20 3.02 -24.85
CA GLN A 28 -5.04 3.18 -26.30
C GLN A 28 -4.82 4.65 -26.72
N MET A 29 -5.43 5.62 -26.03
CA MET A 29 -5.18 7.04 -26.30
C MET A 29 -3.76 7.47 -25.90
N GLY A 30 -3.20 6.90 -24.82
CA GLY A 30 -1.83 7.19 -24.39
C GLY A 30 -0.77 6.74 -25.40
N GLN A 31 -1.01 5.65 -26.15
CA GLN A 31 -0.07 5.14 -27.15
C GLN A 31 -0.07 5.97 -28.45
N MET A 32 -1.20 6.58 -28.82
CA MET A 32 -1.23 7.50 -29.98
C MET A 32 -0.49 8.83 -29.71
N ALA A 33 -0.43 9.29 -28.45
CA ALA A 33 0.34 10.48 -28.09
C ALA A 33 1.86 10.27 -28.12
N GLN A 34 2.34 9.01 -28.07
CA GLN A 34 3.77 8.71 -28.06
C GLN A 34 4.37 8.54 -29.47
N MET A 35 3.56 8.25 -30.49
CA MET A 35 4.01 8.18 -31.89
C MET A 35 4.11 9.55 -32.60
N GLY A 36 3.72 10.65 -31.93
CA GLY A 36 3.84 12.02 -32.46
C GLY A 36 5.17 12.74 -32.16
N GLN A 37 6.08 12.13 -31.40
CA GLN A 37 7.39 12.70 -31.12
C GLN A 37 8.39 12.31 -32.21
N MET A 38 8.31 13.03 -33.33
CA MET A 38 9.42 13.10 -34.29
C MET A 38 10.66 13.63 -33.57
N PRO A 39 11.86 13.05 -33.79
CA PRO A 39 13.10 13.59 -33.24
C PRO A 39 13.38 14.93 -33.90
N GLY A 40 13.02 16.02 -33.20
CA GLY A 40 13.41 17.37 -33.56
C GLY A 40 14.93 17.45 -33.51
N HIS A 41 15.54 17.67 -34.68
CA HIS A 41 16.92 18.06 -34.81
C HIS A 41 17.25 19.18 -33.82
N VAL A 42 18.06 18.86 -32.81
CA VAL A 42 18.81 19.84 -32.02
C VAL A 42 19.89 20.42 -32.94
N SER A 43 19.49 21.33 -33.82
CA SER A 43 20.41 22.26 -34.44
C SER A 43 20.86 23.23 -33.36
N GLY A 44 22.03 22.94 -32.79
CA GLY A 44 22.79 23.92 -32.05
C GLY A 44 23.00 25.15 -32.92
N VAL A 45 22.41 26.27 -32.50
CA VAL A 45 22.78 27.59 -32.96
C VAL A 45 23.12 28.39 -31.72
N SER A 46 24.29 28.08 -31.16
CA SER A 46 25.04 29.04 -30.35
C SER A 46 25.53 30.12 -31.30
N GLY A 47 24.66 31.07 -31.57
CA GLY A 47 24.95 32.29 -32.31
C GLY A 47 24.57 33.45 -31.42
N VAL A 48 25.36 33.69 -30.37
CA VAL A 48 25.37 35.02 -29.74
C VAL A 48 25.83 35.98 -30.84
N PRO A 49 24.96 36.88 -31.34
CA PRO A 49 25.41 37.85 -32.33
C PRO A 49 26.52 38.68 -31.68
N PRO A 50 27.65 38.92 -32.35
CA PRO A 50 28.67 39.80 -31.82
C PRO A 50 28.04 41.18 -31.54
N PRO A 51 28.47 41.89 -30.49
CA PRO A 51 28.03 43.26 -30.28
C PRO A 51 28.35 44.05 -31.55
N PRO A 52 27.38 44.76 -32.16
CA PRO A 52 27.66 45.56 -33.33
C PRO A 52 28.76 46.55 -32.94
N GLY A 53 29.92 46.43 -33.59
CA GLY A 53 31.01 47.38 -33.45
C GLY A 53 30.47 48.79 -33.66
N GLY A 54 30.96 49.74 -32.87
CA GLY A 54 30.47 51.12 -32.79
C GLY A 54 30.44 51.82 -34.13
N VAL A 55 29.36 51.62 -34.88
CA VAL A 55 28.96 52.48 -35.97
C VAL A 55 28.40 53.71 -35.28
N GLU A 56 29.14 54.81 -35.32
CA GLU A 56 28.59 56.13 -35.04
C GLU A 56 27.33 56.29 -35.89
N MET A 57 26.18 56.18 -35.25
CA MET A 57 24.88 56.48 -35.84
C MET A 57 24.85 57.99 -36.09
N SER A 58 25.40 58.39 -37.23
CA SER A 58 25.11 59.67 -37.85
C SER A 58 23.60 59.69 -38.09
N TYR A 59 22.88 60.30 -37.15
CA TYR A 59 21.46 60.54 -37.27
C TYR A 59 21.23 61.27 -38.60
N PRO A 60 20.43 60.71 -39.52
CA PRO A 60 20.10 61.42 -40.74
C PRO A 60 19.43 62.75 -40.34
N PRO A 61 19.94 63.91 -40.79
CA PRO A 61 19.40 65.24 -40.41
C PRO A 61 17.98 65.49 -40.93
N ASP A 62 17.45 64.58 -41.75
CA ASP A 62 16.10 64.63 -42.34
C ASP A 62 15.21 63.51 -41.77
N ALA A 63 15.25 63.28 -40.45
CA ALA A 63 14.17 62.55 -39.81
C ALA A 63 12.87 63.34 -40.07
N PRO A 64 11.88 62.77 -40.77
CA PRO A 64 10.62 63.47 -41.00
C PRO A 64 10.11 63.90 -39.64
N ASP A 65 9.91 65.21 -39.47
CA ASP A 65 9.27 65.77 -38.30
C ASP A 65 8.02 64.92 -38.04
N MET A 66 8.05 64.16 -36.94
CA MET A 66 6.99 63.23 -36.54
C MET A 66 5.77 64.01 -36.01
N GLY A 67 5.51 65.22 -36.52
CA GLY A 67 4.45 65.45 -37.49
C GLY A 67 3.08 64.85 -37.18
N ASP A 68 2.72 64.83 -35.90
CA ASP A 68 1.37 64.94 -35.32
C ASP A 68 1.33 64.04 -34.06
N PRO A 69 1.37 64.63 -32.84
CA PRO A 69 1.34 63.87 -31.59
C PRO A 69 0.16 62.89 -31.51
N GLY A 70 -0.96 63.16 -32.20
CA GLY A 70 -2.12 62.27 -32.24
C GLY A 70 -1.85 60.89 -32.88
N MET A 71 -1.05 60.83 -33.95
CA MET A 71 -0.71 59.56 -34.61
C MET A 71 0.23 58.72 -33.75
N ARG A 72 1.19 59.36 -33.08
CA ARG A 72 2.11 58.69 -32.15
C ARG A 72 1.37 58.08 -30.96
N GLU A 73 0.42 58.80 -30.38
CA GLU A 73 -0.41 58.29 -29.28
C GLU A 73 -1.27 57.10 -29.70
N SER A 74 -1.85 57.13 -30.90
CA SER A 74 -2.65 56.01 -31.42
C SER A 74 -1.85 54.71 -31.56
N HIS A 75 -0.60 54.80 -32.03
CA HIS A 75 0.28 53.65 -32.19
C HIS A 75 0.79 53.13 -30.83
N LEU A 76 1.03 54.03 -29.86
CA LEU A 76 1.36 53.62 -28.49
C LEU A 76 0.19 52.88 -27.84
N ARG A 77 -1.04 53.40 -27.93
CA ARG A 77 -2.23 52.72 -27.43
C ARG A 77 -2.44 51.35 -28.08
N GLN A 78 -2.23 51.26 -29.40
CA GLN A 78 -2.33 49.97 -30.09
C GLN A 78 -1.30 48.96 -29.57
N ARG A 79 -0.07 49.39 -29.29
CA ARG A 79 0.96 48.54 -28.68
C ARG A 79 0.61 48.14 -27.26
N GLU A 80 0.10 49.07 -26.45
CA GLU A 80 -0.38 48.79 -25.09
C GLU A 80 -1.48 47.73 -25.11
N GLU A 81 -2.46 47.84 -26.00
CA GLU A 81 -3.53 46.85 -26.17
C GLU A 81 -3.01 45.48 -26.64
N GLN A 82 -1.97 45.46 -27.49
CA GLN A 82 -1.32 44.21 -27.88
C GLN A 82 -0.58 43.59 -26.69
N CYS A 83 0.17 44.38 -25.92
CA CYS A 83 0.84 43.93 -24.71
C CYS A 83 -0.16 43.37 -23.69
N ALA A 84 -1.27 44.07 -23.43
CA ALA A 84 -2.32 43.62 -22.51
C ALA A 84 -2.95 42.28 -22.96
N ARG A 85 -3.16 42.08 -24.27
CA ARG A 85 -3.66 40.81 -24.80
C ARG A 85 -2.69 39.65 -24.60
N VAL A 86 -1.40 39.89 -24.88
CA VAL A 86 -0.35 38.88 -24.66
C VAL A 86 -0.21 38.56 -23.18
N GLU A 87 -0.26 39.58 -22.32
CA GLU A 87 -0.21 39.40 -20.87
C GLU A 87 -1.38 38.56 -20.36
N ALA A 88 -2.62 38.87 -20.78
CA ALA A 88 -3.79 38.08 -20.43
C ALA A 88 -3.67 36.62 -20.91
N GLN A 89 -3.12 36.41 -22.12
CA GLN A 89 -2.86 35.05 -22.63
C GLN A 89 -1.82 34.31 -21.78
N CYS A 90 -0.74 35.00 -21.38
CA CYS A 90 0.27 34.44 -20.49
C CYS A 90 -0.32 34.06 -19.12
N GLN A 91 -1.16 34.91 -18.53
CA GLN A 91 -1.84 34.63 -17.25
C GLN A 91 -2.75 33.40 -17.35
N MET A 92 -3.55 33.28 -18.42
CA MET A 92 -4.39 32.10 -18.65
C MET A 92 -3.55 30.82 -18.81
N ARG A 93 -2.42 30.91 -19.51
CA ARG A 93 -1.49 29.79 -19.67
C ARG A 93 -0.86 29.40 -18.34
N GLU A 94 -0.44 30.36 -17.53
CA GLU A 94 0.13 30.13 -16.21
C GLU A 94 -0.89 29.45 -15.28
N GLN A 95 -2.13 29.92 -15.27
CA GLN A 95 -3.20 29.29 -14.49
C GLN A 95 -3.44 27.84 -14.95
N SER A 96 -3.42 27.58 -16.26
CA SER A 96 -3.53 26.21 -16.79
C SER A 96 -2.37 25.32 -16.36
N LEU A 97 -1.14 25.86 -16.26
CA LEU A 97 0.02 25.10 -15.79
C LEU A 97 -0.10 24.78 -14.30
N ARG A 98 -0.48 25.75 -13.47
CA ARG A 98 -0.73 25.53 -12.04
C ARG A 98 -1.76 24.44 -11.78
N MET A 99 -2.83 24.37 -12.58
CA MET A 99 -3.81 23.28 -12.48
C MET A 99 -3.22 21.92 -12.82
N ARG A 100 -2.38 21.84 -13.87
CA ARG A 100 -1.69 20.59 -14.24
C ARG A 100 -0.67 20.16 -13.19
N GLU A 101 0.09 21.09 -12.62
CA GLU A 101 1.03 20.82 -11.53
C GLU A 101 0.30 20.25 -10.32
N ASN A 102 -0.84 20.82 -9.95
CA ASN A 102 -1.67 20.30 -8.87
C ASN A 102 -2.18 18.87 -9.17
N GLU A 103 -2.60 18.59 -10.40
CA GLU A 103 -3.03 17.26 -10.81
C GLU A 103 -1.88 16.24 -10.74
N ILE A 104 -0.70 16.62 -11.21
CA ILE A 104 0.51 15.80 -11.14
C ILE A 104 0.86 15.53 -9.66
N GLY A 105 0.91 16.55 -8.82
CA GLY A 105 1.20 16.39 -7.40
C GLY A 105 0.14 15.56 -6.65
N GLN A 106 -1.12 15.53 -7.10
CA GLN A 106 -2.12 14.60 -6.58
C GLN A 106 -1.86 13.16 -7.00
N LYS A 107 -1.51 12.94 -8.28
CA LYS A 107 -1.17 11.60 -8.80
C LYS A 107 0.08 11.03 -8.13
N GLU A 108 1.10 11.85 -7.90
CA GLU A 108 2.32 11.46 -7.20
C GLU A 108 2.04 10.99 -5.77
N ARG A 109 1.27 11.78 -5.00
CA ARG A 109 0.85 11.39 -3.65
C ARG A 109 0.04 10.10 -3.62
N ALA A 110 -0.85 9.88 -4.60
CA ALA A 110 -1.61 8.64 -4.69
C ALA A 110 -0.72 7.43 -5.01
N LEU A 111 0.27 7.60 -5.89
CA LEU A 111 1.25 6.57 -6.20
C LEU A 111 2.12 6.23 -4.98
N GLU A 112 2.62 7.24 -4.27
CA GLU A 112 3.41 7.06 -3.04
C GLU A 112 2.63 6.31 -1.95
N GLN A 113 1.36 6.65 -1.74
CA GLN A 113 0.52 5.90 -0.81
C GLN A 113 0.34 4.44 -1.24
N THR A 114 0.18 4.20 -2.54
CA THR A 114 0.01 2.85 -3.08
C THR A 114 1.29 2.02 -2.95
N THR A 115 2.45 2.60 -3.21
CA THR A 115 3.74 1.91 -3.07
C THR A 115 4.03 1.59 -1.61
N HIS A 116 3.81 2.55 -0.70
CA HIS A 116 3.94 2.34 0.74
C HIS A 116 2.99 1.24 1.25
N GLN A 117 1.74 1.24 0.80
CA GLN A 117 0.78 0.19 1.14
C GLN A 117 1.21 -1.19 0.60
N ARG A 118 1.81 -1.26 -0.59
CA ARG A 118 2.34 -2.53 -1.12
C ARG A 118 3.53 -3.02 -0.32
N GLU A 119 4.44 -2.13 0.05
CA GLU A 119 5.62 -2.47 0.84
C GLU A 119 5.24 -3.02 2.22
N THR A 120 4.32 -2.35 2.91
CA THR A 120 3.81 -2.81 4.22
C THR A 120 3.15 -4.20 4.12
N ASN A 121 2.35 -4.44 3.08
CA ASN A 121 1.76 -5.76 2.82
C ASN A 121 2.83 -6.84 2.52
N LEU A 122 3.89 -6.50 1.78
CA LEU A 122 5.00 -7.44 1.51
C LEU A 122 5.74 -7.79 2.80
N ARG A 123 6.05 -6.80 3.64
CA ARG A 123 6.69 -7.04 4.95
C ARG A 123 5.81 -7.92 5.85
N GLN A 124 4.50 -7.70 5.88
CA GLN A 124 3.57 -8.56 6.62
C GLN A 124 3.57 -10.01 6.10
N ARG A 125 3.56 -10.20 4.77
CA ARG A 125 3.66 -11.53 4.17
C ARG A 125 4.98 -12.22 4.49
N GLU A 126 6.08 -11.47 4.51
CA GLU A 126 7.39 -12.01 4.89
C GLU A 126 7.40 -12.52 6.34
N ILE A 127 6.83 -11.75 7.28
CA ILE A 127 6.69 -12.17 8.68
C ILE A 127 5.88 -13.48 8.77
N LEU A 128 4.73 -13.55 8.10
CA LEU A 128 3.89 -14.76 8.09
C LEU A 128 4.62 -15.98 7.50
N LEU A 129 5.48 -15.78 6.50
CA LEU A 129 6.28 -16.86 5.93
C LEU A 129 7.34 -17.35 6.93
N ARG A 130 8.02 -16.44 7.64
CA ARG A 130 8.97 -16.78 8.69
C ARG A 130 8.30 -17.53 9.85
N ASP A 131 7.11 -17.10 10.26
CA ASP A 131 6.34 -17.79 11.31
C ASP A 131 5.97 -19.22 10.88
N ARG A 132 5.56 -19.41 9.62
CA ARG A 132 5.29 -20.75 9.07
C ARG A 132 6.54 -21.60 9.02
N GLU A 133 7.68 -21.04 8.65
CA GLU A 133 8.96 -21.74 8.63
C GLU A 133 9.35 -22.24 10.03
N ILE A 134 9.24 -21.38 11.05
CA ILE A 134 9.45 -21.76 12.45
C ILE A 134 8.51 -22.92 12.83
N GLY A 135 7.22 -22.80 12.52
CA GLY A 135 6.25 -23.86 12.81
C GLY A 135 6.47 -25.18 12.04
N ILE A 136 7.19 -25.16 10.91
CA ILE A 136 7.64 -26.39 10.22
C ILE A 136 8.80 -27.01 11.00
N ARG A 137 9.84 -26.22 11.34
CA ARG A 137 10.99 -26.70 12.11
C ARG A 137 10.59 -27.29 13.46
N ASP A 138 9.64 -26.68 14.15
CA ASP A 138 9.12 -27.21 15.42
C ASP A 138 8.48 -28.59 15.26
N ARG A 139 7.75 -28.80 14.16
CA ARG A 139 7.15 -30.10 13.82
C ARG A 139 8.21 -31.12 13.45
N GLU A 140 9.23 -30.74 12.68
CA GLU A 140 10.37 -31.62 12.38
C GLU A 140 11.08 -32.07 13.67
N HIS A 141 11.34 -31.14 14.60
CA HIS A 141 11.90 -31.49 15.90
C HIS A 141 10.99 -32.40 16.72
N ALA A 142 9.67 -32.20 16.67
CA ALA A 142 8.71 -33.08 17.35
C ALA A 142 8.73 -34.50 16.78
N ILE A 143 8.75 -34.64 15.45
CA ILE A 143 8.87 -35.92 14.76
C ILE A 143 10.18 -36.62 15.15
N HIS A 144 11.31 -35.90 15.10
CA HIS A 144 12.60 -36.46 15.45
C HIS A 144 12.65 -36.97 16.90
N ARG A 145 12.05 -36.25 17.85
CA ARG A 145 11.91 -36.72 19.24
C ARG A 145 11.04 -37.97 19.35
N ALA A 146 9.95 -38.04 18.60
CA ALA A 146 9.08 -39.22 18.59
C ALA A 146 9.81 -40.45 18.03
N GLU A 147 10.59 -40.28 16.96
CA GLU A 147 11.42 -41.34 16.37
C GLU A 147 12.47 -41.86 17.36
N GLN A 148 13.16 -40.96 18.08
CA GLN A 148 14.13 -41.36 19.10
C GLN A 148 13.48 -42.18 20.22
N ARG A 149 12.29 -41.78 20.70
CA ARG A 149 11.55 -42.54 21.72
C ARG A 149 11.12 -43.91 21.20
N ALA A 150 10.63 -43.99 19.96
CA ALA A 150 10.25 -45.26 19.35
C ALA A 150 11.45 -46.21 19.26
N ARG A 151 12.62 -45.71 18.85
CA ARG A 151 13.87 -46.50 18.83
C ARG A 151 14.32 -46.95 20.23
N GLY A 152 14.20 -46.09 21.23
CA GLY A 152 14.48 -46.46 22.63
C GLY A 152 13.58 -47.61 23.10
N ALA A 153 12.27 -47.50 22.87
CA ALA A 153 11.31 -48.52 23.24
C ALA A 153 11.56 -49.87 22.53
N THR A 154 11.97 -49.85 21.25
CA THR A 154 12.33 -51.10 20.55
C THR A 154 13.55 -51.79 21.17
N LEU A 155 14.57 -51.02 21.57
CA LEU A 155 15.77 -51.58 22.21
C LEU A 155 15.46 -52.19 23.58
N ASP A 156 14.59 -51.55 24.37
CA ASP A 156 14.16 -52.08 25.67
C ASP A 156 13.38 -53.41 25.54
N MET A 157 12.52 -53.52 24.51
CA MET A 157 11.81 -54.76 24.19
C MET A 157 12.77 -55.90 23.83
N ASP A 158 13.73 -55.64 22.96
CA ASP A 158 14.73 -56.64 22.55
C ASP A 158 15.58 -57.09 23.75
N HIS A 159 15.97 -56.16 24.63
CA HIS A 159 16.76 -56.48 25.82
C HIS A 159 15.98 -57.35 26.82
N THR A 160 14.68 -57.07 26.98
CA THR A 160 13.80 -57.87 27.83
C THR A 160 13.63 -59.29 27.26
N GLN A 161 13.54 -59.43 25.93
CA GLN A 161 13.39 -60.73 25.28
C GLN A 161 14.64 -61.61 25.42
N VAL A 162 15.84 -61.01 25.33
CA VAL A 162 17.11 -61.73 25.58
C VAL A 162 17.25 -62.13 27.05
N GLY A 163 16.83 -61.27 27.99
CA GLY A 163 16.84 -61.59 29.43
C GLY A 163 15.95 -62.78 29.80
N VAL A 164 14.80 -62.95 29.12
CA VAL A 164 13.88 -64.07 29.36
C VAL A 164 14.39 -65.38 28.71
N GLN A 165 15.09 -65.33 27.57
CA GLN A 165 15.70 -66.52 26.96
C GLN A 165 16.97 -67.02 27.68
N GLY A 166 17.66 -66.15 28.43
CA GLY A 166 18.77 -66.54 29.29
C GLY A 166 18.36 -67.37 30.52
N MET A 167 17.08 -67.38 30.87
CA MET A 167 16.51 -68.23 31.92
C MET A 167 15.98 -69.53 31.29
N SER A 168 16.88 -70.41 30.83
CA SER A 168 16.47 -71.76 30.43
C SER A 168 15.82 -72.46 31.65
N PRO A 169 14.68 -73.16 31.51
CA PRO A 169 14.02 -73.85 32.62
C PRO A 169 14.73 -75.15 33.06
N THR A 170 15.97 -75.38 32.63
CA THR A 170 16.60 -76.71 32.62
C THR A 170 17.20 -77.13 33.97
N GLY A 171 16.60 -76.75 35.10
CA GLY A 171 17.15 -77.09 36.42
C GLY A 171 16.31 -76.76 37.65
N MET A 172 14.98 -76.89 37.61
CA MET A 172 14.13 -76.76 38.81
C MET A 172 13.14 -77.92 39.01
N ASP A 173 13.55 -79.14 38.68
CA ASP A 173 12.93 -80.36 39.23
C ASP A 173 13.57 -80.68 40.58
N HIS A 174 13.32 -79.86 41.60
CA HIS A 174 13.38 -80.23 43.03
C HIS A 174 13.38 -78.94 43.85
N MET A 175 12.29 -78.71 44.57
CA MET A 175 12.21 -78.16 45.93
C MET A 175 10.81 -77.57 46.10
N GLY A 176 9.88 -78.44 46.51
CA GLY A 176 8.65 -77.99 47.15
C GLY A 176 9.03 -77.21 48.41
N GLY A 177 8.76 -75.91 48.40
CA GLY A 177 8.98 -75.03 49.53
C GLY A 177 8.04 -73.86 49.41
N GLN A 178 7.09 -73.77 50.32
CA GLN A 178 6.12 -72.69 50.45
C GLN A 178 6.80 -71.32 50.28
N VAL A 179 6.37 -70.55 49.29
CA VAL A 179 6.69 -69.13 49.22
C VAL A 179 5.37 -68.38 49.32
N GLN A 180 5.19 -67.73 50.47
CA GLN A 180 4.07 -66.87 50.77
C GLN A 180 3.99 -65.76 49.71
N SER A 181 2.84 -65.70 49.04
CA SER A 181 2.45 -64.63 48.13
C SER A 181 2.22 -63.34 48.92
N HIS A 182 3.27 -62.56 49.15
CA HIS A 182 3.13 -61.13 49.43
C HIS A 182 3.09 -60.39 48.09
N VAL A 183 1.90 -60.34 47.50
CA VAL A 183 1.57 -59.40 46.43
C VAL A 183 1.50 -58.02 47.07
N SER A 184 2.62 -57.31 47.09
CA SER A 184 2.63 -55.87 47.31
C SER A 184 2.14 -55.23 46.03
N ILE A 185 0.83 -54.98 45.96
CA ILE A 185 0.24 -54.04 45.00
C ILE A 185 0.91 -52.69 45.28
N PRO A 186 1.71 -52.11 44.35
CA PRO A 186 2.14 -50.74 44.51
C PRO A 186 0.89 -49.88 44.45
N ASP A 187 0.58 -49.25 45.58
CA ASP A 187 -0.50 -48.29 45.73
C ASP A 187 -0.42 -47.29 44.59
N GLY A 188 -1.51 -47.20 43.81
CA GLY A 188 -1.71 -46.27 42.72
C GLY A 188 -1.81 -44.85 43.27
N SER A 189 -0.69 -44.35 43.77
CA SER A 189 -0.48 -42.96 44.15
C SER A 189 -0.62 -42.13 42.88
N ALA A 190 -1.85 -41.70 42.66
CA ALA A 190 -2.27 -40.46 42.01
C ALA A 190 -1.08 -39.57 41.63
N MET A 191 -0.49 -39.82 40.46
CA MET A 191 0.11 -38.74 39.71
C MET A 191 -1.07 -37.99 39.11
N ASP A 192 -1.58 -37.03 39.88
CA ASP A 192 -2.37 -35.91 39.40
C ASP A 192 -1.57 -35.25 38.27
N GLY A 193 -1.74 -35.80 37.08
CA GLY A 193 -1.33 -35.21 35.83
C GLY A 193 -2.19 -33.98 35.63
N HIS A 194 -1.81 -32.88 36.27
CA HIS A 194 -2.24 -31.56 35.85
C HIS A 194 -1.99 -31.49 34.34
N PRO A 195 -3.03 -31.36 33.50
CA PRO A 195 -2.80 -31.11 32.10
C PRO A 195 -2.03 -29.80 32.05
N HIS A 196 -0.78 -29.86 31.58
CA HIS A 196 -0.02 -28.67 31.23
C HIS A 196 -0.93 -27.82 30.36
N GLN A 197 -1.42 -26.72 30.93
CA GLN A 197 -2.06 -25.67 30.15
C GLN A 197 -1.09 -25.35 29.02
N PRO A 198 -1.53 -25.33 27.76
CA PRO A 198 -0.69 -24.83 26.70
C PRO A 198 -0.30 -23.41 27.10
N HIS A 199 1.01 -23.20 27.28
CA HIS A 199 1.57 -21.89 27.54
C HIS A 199 0.94 -20.91 26.56
N GLN A 200 0.10 -20.01 27.08
CA GLN A 200 -0.38 -18.91 26.28
C GLN A 200 0.86 -18.18 25.76
N PRO A 201 0.93 -17.87 24.45
CA PRO A 201 2.01 -17.02 23.95
C PRO A 201 1.93 -15.73 24.76
N HIS A 202 3.03 -15.44 25.46
CA HIS A 202 3.21 -14.22 26.22
C HIS A 202 2.71 -13.05 25.37
N GLN A 203 1.63 -12.41 25.81
CA GLN A 203 1.23 -11.15 25.21
C GLN A 203 2.42 -10.20 25.37
N PRO A 204 2.87 -9.53 24.30
CA PRO A 204 3.91 -8.53 24.41
C PRO A 204 3.38 -7.44 25.36
N HIS A 205 4.02 -7.30 26.51
CA HIS A 205 3.81 -6.17 27.40
C HIS A 205 3.98 -4.89 26.58
N PRO A 206 3.02 -3.95 26.58
CA PRO A 206 3.21 -2.67 25.95
C PRO A 206 4.36 -1.96 26.66
N HIS A 207 5.45 -1.75 25.94
CA HIS A 207 6.52 -0.87 26.39
C HIS A 207 5.93 0.50 26.72
N PRO A 208 6.25 1.09 27.89
CA PRO A 208 5.87 2.47 28.16
C PRO A 208 6.62 3.36 27.16
N HIS A 209 5.86 4.10 26.35
CA HIS A 209 6.39 5.15 25.49
C HIS A 209 7.17 6.17 26.34
N PRO A 210 8.47 6.40 26.09
CA PRO A 210 9.15 7.56 26.61
C PRO A 210 8.88 8.74 25.66
N GLY A 211 8.40 9.87 26.19
CA GLY A 211 8.39 11.14 25.45
C GLY A 211 6.99 11.66 25.10
N MET A 212 6.26 12.09 26.12
CA MET A 212 5.41 13.28 25.99
C MET A 212 6.03 14.33 26.92
N GLU A 213 7.15 14.89 26.46
CA GLU A 213 7.65 16.16 26.97
C GLU A 213 6.61 17.23 26.62
N GLY A 214 6.35 18.09 27.60
CA GLY A 214 5.25 19.03 27.59
C GLY A 214 5.30 20.02 26.44
N HIS A 215 4.16 20.20 25.79
CA HIS A 215 3.82 21.46 25.13
C HIS A 215 3.00 22.31 26.10
N PRO A 216 3.50 23.49 26.51
CA PRO A 216 2.71 24.43 27.29
C PRO A 216 1.73 25.19 26.38
N GLY A 217 0.51 25.37 26.88
CA GLY A 217 -0.34 26.54 26.62
C GLY A 217 -0.71 26.83 25.17
N MET A 218 -1.85 26.28 24.73
CA MET A 218 -2.68 26.93 23.72
C MET A 218 -3.95 27.39 24.41
N ASP A 219 -4.10 28.72 24.48
CA ASP A 219 -5.25 29.42 25.03
C ASP A 219 -6.55 28.99 24.31
N PRO A 220 -7.69 28.90 25.03
CA PRO A 220 -8.98 28.64 24.40
C PRO A 220 -9.47 29.89 23.66
N HIS A 221 -9.58 29.80 22.33
CA HIS A 221 -10.35 30.76 21.54
C HIS A 221 -11.85 30.61 21.86
N PRO A 222 -12.56 31.70 22.22
CA PRO A 222 -14.00 31.67 22.40
C PRO A 222 -14.70 32.00 21.07
N GLY A 223 -15.82 31.31 20.82
CA GLY A 223 -16.89 31.84 19.97
C GLY A 223 -17.01 31.23 18.57
N MET A 224 -17.64 30.06 18.50
CA MET A 224 -18.50 29.71 17.36
C MET A 224 -19.72 28.92 17.87
N ASP A 225 -20.55 29.62 18.64
CA ASP A 225 -21.93 29.20 18.88
C ASP A 225 -22.79 29.57 17.67
N GLY A 226 -23.51 28.58 17.14
CA GLY A 226 -24.68 28.81 16.30
C GLY A 226 -24.46 28.78 14.78
N MET A 227 -24.21 27.60 14.23
CA MET A 227 -24.69 27.31 12.87
C MET A 227 -25.59 26.07 12.90
N ASP A 228 -26.88 26.37 12.75
CA ASP A 228 -27.99 25.44 12.61
C ASP A 228 -27.76 24.54 11.38
N MET A 229 -27.45 23.26 11.64
CA MET A 229 -27.25 22.23 10.63
C MET A 229 -28.61 21.60 10.26
N SER A 230 -29.47 22.39 9.62
CA SER A 230 -30.65 21.87 8.95
C SER A 230 -30.23 21.18 7.64
N VAL A 231 -30.07 19.86 7.69
CA VAL A 231 -29.68 19.00 6.55
C VAL A 231 -30.91 18.76 5.66
N PRO A 232 -30.91 19.11 4.36
CA PRO A 232 -32.00 18.75 3.48
C PRO A 232 -31.99 17.25 3.19
N VAL A 233 -33.10 16.58 3.52
CA VAL A 233 -33.39 15.19 3.14
C VAL A 233 -33.45 15.11 1.62
N SER A 234 -32.37 14.63 1.00
CA SER A 234 -32.31 14.37 -0.44
C SER A 234 -33.10 13.09 -0.75
N GLN A 235 -34.13 13.23 -1.59
CA GLN A 235 -34.88 12.10 -2.16
C GLN A 235 -33.93 11.16 -2.93
N PRO A 236 -34.13 9.83 -2.83
CA PRO A 236 -33.38 8.88 -3.63
C PRO A 236 -33.74 9.00 -5.12
N PRO A 237 -32.77 8.84 -6.04
CA PRO A 237 -33.03 8.92 -7.48
C PRO A 237 -33.87 7.72 -7.97
N PRO A 238 -34.68 7.92 -9.03
CA PRO A 238 -35.52 6.85 -9.57
C PRO A 238 -34.67 5.73 -10.18
N LEU A 239 -35.07 4.49 -9.89
CA LEU A 239 -34.45 3.26 -10.39
C LEU A 239 -34.45 3.25 -11.92
N ALA A 240 -33.25 3.14 -12.49
CA ALA A 240 -33.04 3.00 -13.93
C ALA A 240 -33.67 1.69 -14.44
N GLN A 241 -34.55 1.80 -15.44
CA GLN A 241 -35.15 0.65 -16.11
C GLN A 241 -34.08 -0.14 -16.88
N PRO A 242 -34.15 -1.48 -16.91
CA PRO A 242 -33.19 -2.30 -17.63
C PRO A 242 -33.31 -2.11 -19.15
N PRO A 243 -32.18 -2.19 -19.91
CA PRO A 243 -32.20 -1.97 -21.34
C PRO A 243 -32.96 -3.07 -22.07
N SER A 244 -33.91 -2.65 -22.92
CA SER A 244 -34.67 -3.52 -23.81
C SER A 244 -33.74 -4.32 -24.73
N LYS A 245 -34.02 -5.63 -24.81
CA LYS A 245 -33.31 -6.60 -25.66
C LYS A 245 -33.35 -6.15 -27.12
N ARG A 246 -32.19 -5.98 -27.76
CA ARG A 246 -32.07 -5.80 -29.21
C ARG A 246 -32.49 -7.09 -29.93
N PRO A 247 -33.23 -7.02 -31.05
CA PRO A 247 -33.54 -8.18 -31.87
C PRO A 247 -32.29 -8.62 -32.66
N ALA A 248 -32.07 -9.93 -32.71
CA ALA A 248 -31.03 -10.56 -33.51
C ALA A 248 -31.36 -10.40 -35.01
N LEU A 249 -30.34 -10.05 -35.81
CA LEU A 249 -30.43 -10.05 -37.26
C LEU A 249 -30.29 -11.49 -37.79
N PRO A 250 -31.06 -11.89 -38.82
CA PRO A 250 -30.93 -13.20 -39.44
C PRO A 250 -29.68 -13.27 -40.36
N ILE A 251 -29.09 -14.46 -40.41
CA ILE A 251 -27.96 -14.86 -41.25
C ILE A 251 -28.44 -15.06 -42.70
#